data_AF-Q5C2C3-F1
#
_entry.id   AF-Q5C2C3-F1
#
_cell.length_a   1.000
_cell.length_b   1.000
_cell.length_c   1.000
_cell.angle_alpha   90.00
_cell.angle_beta   90.00
_cell.angle_gamma   90.00
#
_symmetry.space_group_name_H-M   'P 1'
#
loop_
_entity.id
_entity.type
_entity.pdbx_description
1 polymer ?
#
loop_
_entity_poly.entity_id
_entity_poly.type
_entity_poly.pdbx_seq_one_letter_code
_entity_poly.pdbx_strand_id
1 'polypeptide(L)'
;MDFYWHYSNKDTIDESGKSSFIRAIKIGKQVFRSLTEYIQGPCIGNQLALAHSRLWDAVAGFIYVSAQMQDKLSRDPDQLDLLREFLNLQKELMIMLLSMLEGNVVNGPIAKQMVDTLTESSANVEMILRFFDIFLRMKVITTSEAFLAFDVNGDGWISNKEFRLALEQQKTYSTEEINYIIACVDNNADGRVDFKEFTERFY
;
A
#
# COMPACT_ATOMS: atom_id res chain seq x y z
N MET A 1 0.92 1.14 16.17
CA MET A 1 2.02 0.19 16.45
C MET A 1 1.51 -1.03 17.19
N ASP A 2 1.05 -0.91 18.42
CA ASP A 2 0.66 -2.09 19.24
C ASP A 2 -0.46 -2.92 18.64
N PHE A 3 -1.41 -2.28 17.94
CA PHE A 3 -2.43 -2.99 17.17
C PHE A 3 -1.81 -3.93 16.14
N TYR A 4 -0.81 -3.48 15.38
CA TYR A 4 -0.11 -4.33 14.41
C TYR A 4 0.56 -5.51 15.11
N TRP A 5 1.30 -5.26 16.20
CA TRP A 5 1.99 -6.33 16.93
C TRP A 5 1.02 -7.37 17.53
N HIS A 6 -0.18 -6.95 17.93
CA HIS A 6 -1.20 -7.89 18.42
C HIS A 6 -1.70 -8.85 17.32
N TYR A 7 -1.73 -8.40 16.07
CA TYR A 7 -2.19 -9.18 14.92
C TYR A 7 -1.05 -9.69 14.03
N SER A 8 0.22 -9.42 14.35
CA SER A 8 1.35 -9.76 13.48
C SER A 8 1.44 -11.27 13.25
N ASN A 9 1.18 -12.06 14.30
CA ASN A 9 1.25 -13.52 14.29
C ASN A 9 -0.08 -14.22 13.97
N LYS A 10 -1.15 -13.45 13.71
CA LYS A 10 -2.47 -13.99 13.36
C LYS A 10 -2.66 -13.88 11.86
N ASP A 11 -3.17 -14.90 11.18
CA ASP A 11 -3.35 -14.82 9.73
C ASP A 11 -4.35 -13.73 9.34
N THR A 12 -5.44 -13.61 10.11
CA THR A 12 -6.51 -12.65 9.85
C THR A 12 -6.81 -11.73 11.02
N ILE A 13 -7.38 -10.56 10.71
CA ILE A 13 -7.93 -9.63 11.69
C ILE A 13 -9.41 -9.99 11.88
N ASP A 14 -9.82 -10.21 13.12
CA ASP A 14 -11.21 -10.51 13.46
C ASP A 14 -12.12 -9.28 13.30
N GLU A 15 -13.44 -9.49 13.18
CA GLU A 15 -14.40 -8.41 12.93
C GLU A 15 -14.35 -7.28 13.98
N SER A 16 -14.11 -7.62 15.24
CA SER A 16 -13.91 -6.63 16.32
C SER A 16 -12.65 -5.79 16.09
N GLY A 17 -11.55 -6.44 15.69
CA GLY A 17 -10.30 -5.79 15.31
C GLY A 17 -10.47 -4.88 14.09
N LYS A 18 -11.14 -5.37 13.03
CA LYS A 18 -11.43 -4.59 11.81
C LYS A 18 -12.21 -3.32 12.14
N SER A 19 -13.32 -3.44 12.88
CA SER A 19 -14.15 -2.31 13.30
C SER A 19 -13.36 -1.27 14.11
N SER A 20 -12.57 -1.74 15.08
CA SER A 20 -11.74 -0.87 15.93
C SER A 20 -10.65 -0.16 15.12
N PHE A 21 -10.03 -0.86 14.18
CA PHE A 21 -8.99 -0.31 13.31
C PHE A 21 -9.54 0.73 12.35
N ILE A 22 -10.70 0.48 11.72
CA ILE A 22 -11.39 1.46 10.88
C ILE A 22 -11.69 2.75 11.66
N ARG A 23 -12.12 2.63 12.92
CA ARG A 23 -12.36 3.80 13.77
C ARG A 23 -11.07 4.58 14.03
N ALA A 24 -9.96 3.89 14.30
CA ALA A 24 -8.65 4.53 14.49
C ALA A 24 -8.15 5.20 13.20
N ILE A 25 -8.33 4.55 12.04
CA ILE A 25 -8.02 5.11 10.72
C ILE A 25 -8.75 6.44 10.50
N LYS A 26 -10.06 6.49 10.79
CA LYS A 26 -10.86 7.72 10.66
C LYS A 26 -10.33 8.87 11.51
N ILE A 27 -9.88 8.58 12.73
CA ILE A 27 -9.25 9.58 13.61
C ILE A 27 -7.92 10.05 13.00
N GLY A 28 -7.08 9.12 12.55
CA GLY A 28 -5.81 9.46 11.89
C GLY A 28 -5.99 10.35 10.66
N LYS A 29 -6.98 10.05 9.80
CA LYS A 29 -7.32 10.87 8.63
C LYS A 29 -7.68 12.29 9.04
N GLN A 30 -8.50 12.45 10.08
CA GLN A 30 -8.88 13.77 10.57
C GLN A 30 -7.68 14.56 11.12
N VAL A 31 -6.75 13.89 11.81
CA VAL A 31 -5.52 14.52 12.31
C VAL A 31 -4.67 15.02 11.14
N PHE A 32 -4.42 14.19 10.13
CA PHE A 32 -3.63 14.59 8.96
C PHE A 32 -4.27 15.74 8.20
N ARG A 33 -5.58 15.69 7.93
CA ARG A 33 -6.31 16.80 7.31
C ARG A 33 -6.17 18.10 8.10
N SER A 34 -6.31 18.03 9.42
CA SER A 34 -6.19 19.21 10.28
C SER A 34 -4.77 19.79 10.23
N LEU A 35 -3.74 18.93 10.25
CA LEU A 35 -2.35 19.37 10.11
C LEU A 35 -2.08 20.01 8.75
N THR A 36 -2.63 19.44 7.67
CA THR A 36 -2.56 20.02 6.32
C THR A 36 -3.14 21.44 6.29
N GLU A 37 -4.31 21.66 6.88
CA GLU A 37 -4.96 22.98 6.96
C GLU A 37 -4.09 24.01 7.71
N TYR A 38 -3.30 23.59 8.71
CA TYR A 38 -2.42 24.50 9.45
C TYR A 38 -1.18 24.96 8.67
N ILE A 39 -0.78 24.24 7.62
CA ILE A 39 0.47 24.50 6.89
C ILE A 39 0.27 24.95 5.45
N GLN A 40 -0.86 24.60 4.82
CA GLN A 40 -1.17 24.97 3.44
C GLN A 40 -1.33 26.49 3.25
N GLY A 41 -1.10 26.99 2.04
CA GLY A 41 -1.14 28.43 1.77
C GLY A 41 0.11 29.11 2.35
N PRO A 42 1.27 28.60 1.94
CA PRO A 42 2.40 28.21 2.79
C PRO A 42 2.58 29.03 4.07
N CYS A 43 2.45 28.37 5.23
CA CYS A 43 2.74 28.98 6.53
C CYS A 43 4.11 28.52 7.06
N ILE A 44 5.18 29.22 6.67
CA ILE A 44 6.57 28.86 6.98
C ILE A 44 6.82 28.68 8.49
N GLY A 45 6.22 29.53 9.32
CA GLY A 45 6.36 29.43 10.78
C GLY A 45 5.83 28.11 11.34
N ASN A 46 4.65 27.68 10.88
CA ASN A 46 4.04 26.41 11.29
C ASN A 46 4.81 25.21 10.73
N GLN A 47 5.23 25.29 9.46
CA GLN A 47 6.05 24.25 8.81
C GLN A 47 7.36 24.03 9.59
N LEU A 48 8.08 25.09 9.96
CA LEU A 48 9.32 24.97 10.73
C LEU A 48 9.07 24.50 12.17
N ALA A 49 7.99 24.93 12.82
CA ALA A 49 7.62 24.45 14.14
C ALA A 49 7.36 22.93 14.15
N LEU A 50 6.67 22.42 13.12
CA LEU A 50 6.47 20.98 12.93
C LEU A 50 7.78 20.25 12.59
N ALA A 51 8.63 20.83 11.75
CA ALA A 51 9.92 20.26 11.38
C ALA A 51 10.89 20.11 12.58
N HIS A 52 10.78 20.98 13.58
CA HIS A 52 11.54 20.89 14.83
C HIS A 52 10.85 20.05 15.92
N SER A 53 9.68 19.49 15.65
CA SER A 53 8.94 18.63 16.56
C SER A 53 9.30 17.14 16.35
N ARG A 54 8.60 16.24 17.06
CA ARG A 54 8.71 14.79 16.88
C ARG A 54 7.87 14.25 15.72
N LEU A 55 7.46 15.10 14.78
CA LEU A 55 6.67 14.70 13.62
C LEU A 55 7.37 13.60 12.82
N TRP A 56 8.68 13.73 12.58
CA TRP A 56 9.44 12.78 11.79
C TRP A 56 9.52 11.38 12.42
N ASP A 57 9.64 11.28 13.75
CA ASP A 57 9.53 10.01 14.48
C ASP A 57 8.19 9.31 14.18
N ALA A 58 7.10 10.09 14.20
CA ALA A 58 5.76 9.57 13.93
C ALA A 58 5.59 9.16 12.46
N VAL A 59 6.15 9.92 11.52
CA VAL A 59 6.16 9.59 10.09
C VAL A 59 6.94 8.30 9.83
N ALA A 60 8.14 8.15 10.39
CA ALA A 60 8.93 6.93 10.27
C ALA A 60 8.18 5.70 10.84
N GLY A 61 7.57 5.85 12.02
CA GLY A 61 6.74 4.80 12.60
C GLY A 61 5.53 4.45 11.73
N PHE A 62 4.91 5.45 11.07
CA PHE A 62 3.81 5.22 10.15
C PHE A 62 4.25 4.54 8.86
N ILE A 63 5.44 4.85 8.33
CA ILE A 63 6.03 4.16 7.16
C ILE A 63 6.25 2.68 7.49
N TYR A 64 6.74 2.37 8.70
CA TYR A 64 6.88 0.98 9.14
C TYR A 64 5.52 0.26 9.17
N VAL A 65 4.53 0.81 9.89
CA VAL A 65 3.17 0.20 9.94
C VAL A 65 2.59 0.08 8.54
N SER A 66 2.86 1.06 7.67
CA SER A 66 2.41 1.08 6.30
C SER A 66 2.90 -0.11 5.50
N ALA A 67 4.22 -0.34 5.50
CA ALA A 67 4.82 -1.47 4.79
C ALA A 67 4.27 -2.81 5.29
N GLN A 68 4.20 -2.99 6.62
CA GLN A 68 3.79 -4.26 7.21
C GLN A 68 2.29 -4.54 7.04
N MET A 69 1.44 -3.51 7.22
CA MET A 69 -0.01 -3.68 7.08
C MET A 69 -0.41 -3.84 5.62
N GLN A 70 0.23 -3.13 4.67
CA GLN A 70 -0.06 -3.34 3.25
C GLN A 70 0.23 -4.78 2.83
N ASP A 71 1.42 -5.30 3.16
CA ASP A 71 1.81 -6.67 2.83
C ASP A 71 0.89 -7.71 3.49
N LYS A 72 0.44 -7.46 4.72
CA LYS A 72 -0.47 -8.36 5.42
C LYS A 72 -1.88 -8.34 4.83
N LEU A 73 -2.48 -7.15 4.70
CA LEU A 73 -3.88 -7.00 4.31
C LEU A 73 -4.11 -7.34 2.83
N SER A 74 -3.08 -7.27 1.99
CA SER A 74 -3.20 -7.59 0.56
C SER A 74 -3.28 -9.09 0.24
N ARG A 75 -2.94 -9.95 1.21
CA ARG A 75 -2.94 -11.40 1.05
C ARG A 75 -4.31 -12.03 1.24
N ASP A 76 -5.24 -11.33 1.89
CA ASP A 76 -6.56 -11.84 2.25
C ASP A 76 -7.66 -10.93 1.67
N PRO A 77 -8.43 -11.40 0.67
CA PRO A 77 -9.58 -10.70 0.14
C PRO A 77 -10.59 -10.19 1.16
N ASP A 78 -10.83 -10.91 2.26
CA ASP A 78 -11.77 -10.49 3.30
C ASP A 78 -11.28 -9.25 4.10
N GLN A 79 -10.06 -8.80 3.81
CA GLN A 79 -9.41 -7.64 4.42
C GLN A 79 -9.15 -6.51 3.42
N LEU A 80 -9.58 -6.63 2.16
CA LEU A 80 -9.32 -5.60 1.13
C LEU A 80 -10.03 -4.28 1.40
N ASP A 81 -11.24 -4.31 1.96
CA ASP A 81 -11.92 -3.08 2.38
C ASP A 81 -11.11 -2.34 3.45
N LEU A 82 -10.48 -3.09 4.36
CA LEU A 82 -9.60 -2.54 5.38
C LEU A 82 -8.31 -1.99 4.78
N LEU A 83 -7.73 -2.70 3.80
CA LEU A 83 -6.58 -2.23 3.03
C LEU A 83 -6.92 -0.91 2.32
N ARG A 84 -8.06 -0.82 1.64
CA ARG A 84 -8.50 0.39 0.94
C ARG A 84 -8.65 1.57 1.90
N GLU A 85 -9.25 1.39 3.07
CA GLU A 85 -9.33 2.45 4.08
C GLU A 85 -7.94 2.85 4.61
N PHE A 86 -7.03 1.89 4.74
CA PHE A 86 -5.66 2.15 5.18
C PHE A 86 -4.83 2.89 4.10
N LEU A 87 -4.94 2.52 2.83
CA LEU A 87 -4.33 3.25 1.71
C LEU A 87 -4.87 4.69 1.62
N ASN A 88 -6.17 4.88 1.90
CA ASN A 88 -6.75 6.22 2.01
C ASN A 88 -6.12 7.04 3.15
N LEU A 89 -5.78 6.44 4.29
CA LEU A 89 -5.05 7.12 5.37
C LEU A 89 -3.63 7.51 4.94
N GLN A 90 -2.93 6.62 4.24
CA GLN A 90 -1.60 6.91 3.70
C GLN A 90 -1.63 8.06 2.71
N LYS A 91 -2.65 8.13 1.85
CA LYS A 91 -2.86 9.26 0.95
C LYS A 91 -2.96 10.59 1.71
N GLU A 92 -3.70 10.63 2.83
CA GLU A 92 -3.81 11.85 3.65
C GLU A 92 -2.46 12.25 4.27
N LEU A 93 -1.65 11.28 4.71
CA LEU A 93 -0.28 11.55 5.16
C LEU A 93 0.57 12.13 4.02
N MET A 94 0.52 11.54 2.82
CA MET A 94 1.28 12.05 1.68
C MET A 94 0.89 13.48 1.32
N ILE A 95 -0.40 13.81 1.34
CA ILE A 95 -0.88 15.18 1.12
C ILE A 95 -0.29 16.13 2.17
N MET A 96 -0.32 15.75 3.46
CA MET A 96 0.26 16.57 4.53
C MET A 96 1.77 16.79 4.35
N LEU A 97 2.52 15.75 3.96
CA LEU A 97 3.96 15.86 3.69
C LEU A 97 4.25 16.72 2.45
N LEU A 98 3.41 16.66 1.41
CA LEU A 98 3.54 17.55 0.24
C LEU A 98 3.27 19.00 0.62
N SER A 99 2.27 19.27 1.47
CA SER A 99 2.01 20.62 2.00
C SER A 99 3.12 21.14 2.91
N MET A 100 3.86 20.26 3.61
CA MET A 100 5.09 20.64 4.34
C MET A 100 6.20 21.15 3.41
N LEU A 101 6.20 20.74 2.14
CA LEU A 101 7.18 21.16 1.13
C LEU A 101 6.72 22.37 0.31
N GLU A 102 5.51 22.90 0.55
CA GLU A 102 5.01 24.06 -0.18
C GLU A 102 5.88 25.29 0.10
N GLY A 103 6.40 25.91 -0.97
CA GLY A 103 7.31 27.06 -0.86
C GLY A 103 8.75 26.69 -0.48
N ASN A 104 9.13 25.41 -0.54
CA ASN A 104 10.47 24.97 -0.18
C ASN A 104 11.57 25.60 -1.08
N VAL A 105 12.72 25.87 -0.47
CA VAL A 105 13.92 26.40 -1.14
C VAL A 105 14.96 25.29 -1.34
N VAL A 106 15.86 25.50 -2.30
CA VAL A 106 16.99 24.57 -2.54
C VAL A 106 17.80 24.43 -1.25
N ASN A 107 18.08 23.20 -0.84
CA ASN A 107 18.75 22.85 0.42
C ASN A 107 18.01 23.31 1.69
N GLY A 108 16.69 23.50 1.62
CA GLY A 108 15.86 23.78 2.79
C GLY A 108 15.87 22.65 3.83
N PRO A 109 15.72 22.98 5.13
CA PRO A 109 15.83 21.99 6.21
C PRO A 109 14.73 20.93 6.15
N ILE A 110 13.52 21.28 5.71
CA ILE A 110 12.37 20.37 5.66
C ILE A 110 12.59 19.27 4.63
N ALA A 111 12.99 19.64 3.41
CA ALA A 111 13.29 18.66 2.36
C ALA A 111 14.44 17.73 2.76
N LYS A 112 15.48 18.28 3.43
CA LYS A 112 16.58 17.47 3.95
C LYS A 112 16.08 16.44 4.98
N GLN A 113 15.32 16.87 5.98
CA GLN A 113 14.76 15.97 7.00
C GLN A 113 13.83 14.90 6.40
N MET A 114 13.07 15.24 5.35
CA MET A 114 12.25 14.27 4.64
C MET A 114 13.13 13.21 3.97
N VAL A 115 14.21 13.62 3.28
CA VAL A 115 15.17 12.69 2.67
C VAL A 115 15.84 11.82 3.73
N ASP A 116 16.26 12.40 4.86
CA ASP A 116 16.87 11.67 5.97
C ASP A 116 15.90 10.60 6.50
N THR A 117 14.64 10.98 6.76
CA THR A 117 13.58 10.05 7.23
C THR A 117 13.33 8.89 6.25
N LEU A 118 13.28 9.20 4.95
CA LEU A 118 13.08 8.18 3.91
C LEU A 118 14.30 7.24 3.80
N THR A 119 15.50 7.78 3.96
CA THR A 119 16.75 7.00 3.93
C THR A 119 16.83 6.06 5.13
N GLU A 120 16.47 6.54 6.33
CA GLU A 120 16.41 5.72 7.54
C GLU A 120 15.35 4.61 7.45
N SER A 121 14.26 4.86 6.71
CA SER A 121 13.16 3.90 6.51
C SER A 121 13.22 3.16 5.17
N SER A 122 14.38 3.13 4.49
CA SER A 122 14.52 2.69 3.11
C SER A 122 13.90 1.32 2.81
N ALA A 123 14.15 0.32 3.65
CA ALA A 123 13.58 -1.02 3.47
C ALA A 123 12.03 -1.02 3.48
N ASN A 124 11.41 -0.22 4.35
CA ASN A 124 9.96 -0.10 4.41
C ASN A 124 9.42 0.66 3.19
N VAL A 125 10.13 1.70 2.75
CA VAL A 125 9.78 2.46 1.55
C VAL A 125 9.86 1.56 0.31
N GLU A 126 10.91 0.74 0.18
CA GLU A 126 11.06 -0.24 -0.90
C GLU A 126 9.91 -1.25 -0.92
N MET A 127 9.47 -1.76 0.23
CA MET A 127 8.30 -2.63 0.30
C MET A 127 7.03 -1.96 -0.22
N ILE A 128 6.77 -0.71 0.20
CA ILE A 128 5.60 0.06 -0.24
C ILE A 128 5.66 0.33 -1.75
N LEU A 129 6.83 0.71 -2.27
CA LEU A 129 7.01 0.96 -3.70
C LEU A 129 6.85 -0.31 -4.52
N ARG A 130 7.42 -1.43 -4.05
CA ARG A 130 7.28 -2.74 -4.70
C ARG A 130 5.83 -3.19 -4.78
N PHE A 131 5.05 -2.96 -3.72
CA PHE A 131 3.61 -3.21 -3.72
C PHE A 131 2.94 -2.50 -4.90
N PHE A 132 3.06 -1.17 -4.98
CA PHE A 132 2.43 -0.41 -6.07
C PHE A 132 2.96 -0.79 -7.46
N ASP A 133 4.26 -1.01 -7.58
CA ASP A 133 4.88 -1.33 -8.85
C ASP A 133 4.39 -2.68 -9.43
N ILE A 134 4.24 -3.71 -8.59
CA ILE A 134 3.67 -4.99 -8.99
C ILE A 134 2.24 -4.80 -9.56
N PHE A 135 1.38 -4.07 -8.85
CA PHE A 135 -0.01 -3.88 -9.29
C PHE A 135 -0.13 -2.96 -10.50
N LEU A 136 0.71 -1.92 -10.61
CA LEU A 136 0.71 -1.02 -11.77
C LEU A 136 1.18 -1.74 -13.04
N ARG A 137 2.22 -2.59 -12.94
CA ARG A 137 2.68 -3.44 -14.06
C ARG A 137 1.61 -4.43 -14.51
N MET A 138 0.74 -4.86 -13.60
CA MET A 138 -0.29 -5.86 -13.90
C MET A 138 -1.45 -5.31 -14.73
N LYS A 139 -1.57 -3.99 -14.84
CA LYS A 139 -2.68 -3.33 -15.57
C LYS A 139 -2.68 -3.66 -17.05
N VAL A 140 -1.49 -3.90 -17.60
CA VAL A 140 -1.32 -4.28 -19.01
C VAL A 140 -1.82 -5.71 -19.26
N ILE A 141 -1.69 -6.57 -18.26
CA ILE A 141 -1.97 -8.01 -18.31
C ILE A 141 -3.46 -8.30 -18.04
N THR A 142 -4.15 -7.38 -17.39
CA THR A 142 -5.58 -7.46 -17.06
C THR A 142 -6.51 -6.94 -18.16
N THR A 143 -6.05 -6.94 -19.41
CA THR A 143 -6.92 -6.68 -20.55
C THR A 143 -7.53 -7.99 -21.07
N SER A 144 -8.78 -7.94 -21.55
CA SER A 144 -9.52 -9.13 -21.99
C SER A 144 -8.82 -9.94 -23.08
N GLU A 145 -8.02 -9.29 -23.93
CA GLU A 145 -7.28 -9.95 -25.00
C GLU A 145 -6.10 -10.78 -24.44
N ALA A 146 -5.41 -10.27 -23.43
CA ALA A 146 -4.35 -11.00 -22.74
C ALA A 146 -4.92 -12.16 -21.91
N PHE A 147 -6.09 -11.95 -21.28
CA PHE A 147 -6.79 -12.98 -20.50
C PHE A 147 -7.18 -14.20 -21.35
N LEU A 148 -7.76 -13.98 -22.53
CA LEU A 148 -8.10 -15.06 -23.46
C LEU A 148 -6.86 -15.84 -23.94
N ALA A 149 -5.69 -15.21 -23.96
CA ALA A 149 -4.44 -15.88 -24.31
C ALA A 149 -3.87 -16.74 -23.17
N PHE A 150 -4.34 -16.58 -21.94
CA PHE A 150 -3.85 -17.31 -20.77
C PHE A 150 -4.68 -18.55 -20.42
N ASP A 151 -5.95 -18.60 -20.81
CA ASP A 151 -6.78 -19.82 -20.75
C ASP A 151 -6.32 -20.81 -21.83
N VAL A 152 -5.29 -21.61 -21.51
CA VAL A 152 -4.66 -22.56 -22.46
C VAL A 152 -5.56 -23.77 -22.70
N ASN A 153 -6.30 -24.21 -21.67
CA ASN A 153 -7.14 -25.40 -21.74
C ASN A 153 -8.55 -25.11 -22.30
N GLY A 154 -8.95 -23.83 -22.39
CA GLY A 154 -10.22 -23.38 -22.93
C GLY A 154 -11.42 -23.68 -22.04
N ASP A 155 -11.21 -23.89 -20.73
CA ASP A 155 -12.27 -24.24 -19.78
C ASP A 155 -13.05 -23.02 -19.26
N GLY A 156 -12.63 -21.81 -19.65
CA GLY A 156 -13.23 -20.54 -19.26
C GLY A 156 -12.73 -20.00 -17.92
N TRP A 157 -11.75 -20.65 -17.30
CA TRP A 157 -11.10 -20.25 -16.06
C TRP A 157 -9.58 -20.21 -16.25
N ILE A 158 -8.89 -19.43 -15.41
CA ILE A 158 -7.42 -19.47 -15.36
C ILE A 158 -7.01 -20.19 -14.08
N SER A 159 -6.30 -21.30 -14.22
CA SER A 159 -5.66 -21.96 -13.08
C SER A 159 -4.40 -21.21 -12.63
N ASN A 160 -3.97 -21.41 -11.38
CA ASN A 160 -2.69 -20.86 -10.89
C ASN A 160 -1.49 -21.23 -11.78
N LYS A 161 -1.52 -22.41 -12.41
CA LYS A 161 -0.45 -22.86 -13.31
C LYS A 161 -0.45 -22.06 -14.61
N GLU A 162 -1.61 -21.84 -15.19
CA GLU A 162 -1.78 -21.02 -16.39
C GLU A 162 -1.42 -19.56 -16.12
N PHE A 163 -1.88 -19.02 -14.98
CA PHE A 163 -1.54 -17.66 -14.57
C PHE A 163 -0.04 -17.48 -14.34
N ARG A 164 0.59 -18.45 -13.67
CA ARG A 164 2.05 -18.46 -13.48
C ARG A 164 2.80 -18.48 -14.81
N LEU A 165 2.45 -19.41 -15.69
CA LEU A 165 3.08 -19.55 -17.01
C LEU A 165 2.91 -18.27 -17.83
N ALA A 166 1.73 -17.66 -17.79
CA ALA A 166 1.47 -16.38 -18.43
C ALA A 166 2.39 -15.27 -17.91
N LEU A 167 2.51 -15.10 -16.59
CA LEU A 167 3.39 -14.09 -15.99
C LEU A 167 4.87 -14.36 -16.30
N GLU A 168 5.31 -15.62 -16.30
CA GLU A 168 6.67 -16.02 -16.66
C GLU A 168 6.98 -15.72 -18.14
N GLN A 169 6.02 -15.95 -19.04
CA GLN A 169 6.17 -15.67 -20.48
C GLN A 169 6.28 -14.16 -20.78
N GLN A 170 5.60 -13.32 -20.00
CA GLN A 170 5.68 -11.86 -20.13
C GLN A 170 7.04 -11.28 -19.72
N LYS A 171 7.89 -12.05 -19.01
CA LYS A 171 9.22 -11.63 -18.53
C LYS A 171 9.24 -10.29 -17.79
N THR A 172 8.10 -9.90 -17.22
CA THR A 172 7.89 -8.60 -16.57
C THR A 172 8.08 -8.69 -15.06
N TYR A 173 7.98 -9.90 -14.49
CA TYR A 173 8.07 -10.16 -13.04
C TYR A 173 9.16 -11.17 -12.70
N SER A 174 9.73 -11.04 -11.51
CA SER A 174 10.60 -12.07 -10.93
C SER A 174 9.78 -13.26 -10.41
N THR A 175 10.43 -14.42 -10.22
CA THR A 175 9.77 -15.61 -9.64
C THR A 175 9.16 -15.33 -8.27
N GLU A 176 9.81 -14.51 -7.45
CA GLU A 176 9.31 -14.10 -6.13
C GLU A 176 8.08 -13.22 -6.24
N GLU A 177 8.06 -12.29 -7.20
CA GLU A 177 6.90 -11.43 -7.48
C GLU A 177 5.72 -12.25 -7.97
N ILE A 178 5.95 -13.23 -8.86
CA ILE A 178 4.89 -14.12 -9.35
C ILE A 178 4.29 -14.94 -8.21
N ASN A 179 5.12 -15.51 -7.33
CA ASN A 179 4.63 -16.23 -6.16
C ASN A 179 3.83 -15.31 -5.22
N TYR A 180 4.27 -14.07 -5.04
CA TYR A 180 3.56 -13.07 -4.24
C TYR A 180 2.20 -12.71 -4.84
N ILE A 181 2.15 -12.47 -6.16
CA ILE A 181 0.93 -12.18 -6.90
C ILE A 181 -0.05 -13.35 -6.78
N ILE A 182 0.41 -14.58 -7.02
CA ILE A 182 -0.42 -15.80 -6.89
C ILE A 182 -1.02 -15.89 -5.48
N ALA A 183 -0.21 -15.66 -4.45
CA ALA A 183 -0.67 -15.68 -3.05
C ALA A 183 -1.71 -14.58 -2.73
N CYS A 184 -1.71 -13.46 -3.46
CA CYS A 184 -2.70 -12.39 -3.29
C CYS A 184 -4.02 -12.69 -4.03
N VAL A 185 -4.02 -13.58 -5.02
CA VAL A 185 -5.21 -13.85 -5.87
C VAL A 185 -5.93 -15.15 -5.55
N ASP A 186 -5.22 -16.19 -5.10
CA ASP A 186 -5.78 -17.51 -4.75
C ASP A 186 -5.90 -17.67 -3.22
N ASN A 187 -6.84 -16.96 -2.61
CA ASN A 187 -7.03 -17.00 -1.15
C ASN A 187 -7.86 -18.20 -0.67
N ASN A 188 -8.80 -18.66 -1.49
CA ASN A 188 -9.64 -19.82 -1.14
C ASN A 188 -8.92 -21.15 -1.42
N ALA A 189 -7.69 -21.10 -1.94
CA ALA A 189 -6.90 -22.26 -2.36
C ALA A 189 -7.68 -23.20 -3.28
N ASP A 190 -8.62 -22.65 -4.06
CA ASP A 190 -9.38 -23.42 -5.04
C ASP A 190 -8.57 -23.65 -6.33
N GLY A 191 -7.40 -22.99 -6.42
CA GLY A 191 -6.44 -23.12 -7.50
C GLY A 191 -6.83 -22.33 -8.75
N ARG A 192 -7.83 -21.46 -8.67
CA ARG A 192 -8.37 -20.65 -9.77
C ARG A 192 -8.16 -19.17 -9.48
N VAL A 193 -7.92 -18.42 -10.55
CA VAL A 193 -7.82 -16.97 -10.52
C VAL A 193 -9.05 -16.40 -11.22
N ASP A 194 -10.00 -15.84 -10.46
CA ASP A 194 -11.08 -15.05 -11.03
C ASP A 194 -10.53 -13.66 -11.43
N PHE A 195 -10.49 -13.42 -12.74
CA PHE A 195 -9.98 -12.19 -13.30
C PHE A 195 -10.84 -10.96 -13.07
N LYS A 196 -12.16 -11.15 -13.05
CA LYS A 196 -13.08 -10.04 -12.76
C LYS A 196 -12.89 -9.62 -11.31
N GLU A 197 -12.82 -10.61 -10.42
CA GLU A 197 -12.54 -10.40 -9.02
C GLU A 197 -11.16 -9.76 -8.82
N PHE A 198 -10.13 -10.24 -9.51
CA PHE A 198 -8.79 -9.65 -9.48
C PHE A 198 -8.78 -8.18 -9.91
N THR A 199 -9.45 -7.86 -11.02
CA THR A 199 -9.44 -6.50 -11.59
C THR A 199 -10.24 -5.53 -10.72
N GLU A 200 -11.39 -5.94 -10.18
CA GLU A 200 -12.18 -5.11 -9.25
C GLU A 200 -11.49 -4.91 -7.89
N ARG A 201 -10.59 -5.82 -7.50
CA ARG A 201 -9.87 -5.77 -6.21
C ARG A 201 -8.67 -4.82 -6.21
N PHE A 202 -7.92 -4.75 -7.30
CA PHE A 202 -6.64 -4.04 -7.34
C PHE A 202 -6.66 -2.75 -8.19
N TYR A 203 -7.77 -2.44 -8.88
CA TYR A 203 -8.00 -1.19 -9.63
C TYR A 203 -9.18 -0.38 -9.12
#